data_AF-A0A1G6GUY5-F1
#
_entry.id   AF-A0A1G6GUY5-F1
#
_cell.length_a   1.000
_cell.length_b   1.000
_cell.length_c   1.000
_cell.angle_alpha   90.00
_cell.angle_beta   90.00
_cell.angle_gamma   90.00
#
_symmetry.space_group_name_H-M   'P 1'
#
loop_
_entity.id
_entity.type
_entity.pdbx_description
1 polymer ?
#
loop_
_entity_poly.entity_id
_entity_poly.type
_entity_poly.pdbx_seq_one_letter_code
_entity_poly.pdbx_strand_id
1 'polypeptide(L)'
;MTSFRSDLSNKEFPISEKISAKVIRHSILNLIQKDNPHFSHDSFLSVSELNHYKGKAISDYLVREVGELSELEKTVLTSMTDNTTLSDKIDGDDQQTFTIGQRIADKVASFGGSWKFIISFGVFIFIWITANILWLFNKGFDPYPFILLNLILSCLAALQAPVIMMSQNRQEEKDRDRSKKDYMINLKSELEIRSLHEKVDHFIMDQQQELLEMQKNQIELLNDILKRVEIKK
;
A
#
# COMPACT_ATOMS: atom_id res chain seq x y z
N MET A 1 38.73 11.76 -10.10
CA MET A 1 37.64 11.17 -9.30
C MET A 1 38.08 9.76 -8.94
N THR A 2 38.17 9.45 -7.66
CA THR A 2 38.61 8.13 -7.19
C THR A 2 37.47 7.13 -7.35
N SER A 3 37.63 6.15 -8.26
CA SER A 3 36.73 5.01 -8.45
C SER A 3 37.21 3.81 -7.63
N PHE A 4 36.31 2.89 -7.30
CA PHE A 4 36.66 1.57 -6.79
C PHE A 4 36.10 0.49 -7.71
N ARG A 5 36.75 -0.68 -7.72
CA ARG A 5 36.28 -1.84 -8.48
C ARG A 5 35.39 -2.70 -7.58
N SER A 6 34.18 -3.00 -8.03
CA SER A 6 33.26 -3.89 -7.31
C SER A 6 33.77 -5.33 -7.39
N ASP A 7 33.83 -6.04 -6.26
CA ASP A 7 34.23 -7.45 -6.21
C ASP A 7 33.14 -8.38 -6.75
N LEU A 8 31.94 -7.83 -7.00
CA LEU A 8 30.78 -8.56 -7.53
C LEU A 8 30.76 -8.56 -9.07
N SER A 9 30.77 -7.39 -9.70
CA SER A 9 30.71 -7.27 -11.17
C SER A 9 32.04 -6.95 -11.85
N ASN A 10 33.09 -6.69 -11.06
CA ASN A 10 34.40 -6.27 -11.54
C ASN A 10 34.40 -4.93 -12.32
N LYS A 11 33.30 -4.14 -12.21
CA LYS A 11 33.12 -2.81 -12.82
C LYS A 11 33.59 -1.69 -11.88
N GLU A 12 33.90 -0.53 -12.46
CA GLU A 12 34.29 0.67 -11.71
C GLU A 12 33.07 1.50 -11.30
N PHE A 13 33.02 1.86 -10.01
CA PHE A 13 31.98 2.71 -9.43
C PHE A 13 32.59 3.88 -8.64
N PRO A 14 31.85 4.97 -8.42
CA PRO A 14 32.28 6.06 -7.54
C PRO A 14 32.49 5.57 -6.10
N ILE A 15 33.53 6.06 -5.40
CA ILE A 15 33.77 5.70 -3.99
C ILE A 15 32.59 6.06 -3.07
N SER A 16 31.78 7.06 -3.43
CA SER A 16 30.55 7.41 -2.70
C SER A 16 29.53 6.27 -2.63
N GLU A 17 29.61 5.29 -3.53
CA GLU A 17 28.68 4.17 -3.61
C GLU A 17 29.26 2.88 -3.00
N LYS A 18 30.42 2.93 -2.35
CA LYS A 18 31.08 1.74 -1.80
C LYS A 18 30.38 1.23 -0.53
N ILE A 19 29.90 -0.02 -0.56
CA ILE A 19 29.33 -0.72 0.60
C ILE A 19 30.14 -1.99 0.90
N SER A 20 30.36 -2.26 2.19
CA SER A 20 30.97 -3.50 2.67
C SER A 20 29.93 -4.59 2.84
N ALA A 21 30.27 -5.81 2.43
CA ALA A 21 29.42 -7.00 2.60
C ALA A 21 29.08 -7.31 4.07
N LYS A 22 29.86 -6.82 5.06
CA LYS A 22 29.54 -6.96 6.49
C LYS A 22 28.25 -6.26 6.91
N VAL A 23 27.84 -5.22 6.18
CA VAL A 23 26.64 -4.42 6.50
C VAL A 23 25.39 -4.98 5.79
N ILE A 24 25.55 -5.98 4.92
CA ILE A 24 24.47 -6.57 4.13
C ILE A 24 23.73 -7.62 4.95
N ARG A 25 22.39 -7.64 4.83
CA ARG A 25 21.55 -8.64 5.49
C ARG A 25 21.87 -10.05 5.00
N HIS A 26 21.78 -11.01 5.91
CA HIS A 26 22.11 -12.41 5.64
C HIS A 26 21.27 -13.01 4.50
N SER A 27 19.97 -12.66 4.41
CA SER A 27 19.09 -13.10 3.32
C SER A 27 19.57 -12.64 1.94
N ILE A 28 20.04 -11.40 1.84
CA ILE A 28 20.59 -10.82 0.60
C ILE A 28 21.98 -11.40 0.30
N LEU A 29 22.83 -11.56 1.31
CA LEU A 29 24.15 -12.15 1.18
C LEU A 29 24.07 -13.59 0.64
N ASN A 30 23.16 -14.41 1.19
CA ASN A 30 22.93 -15.78 0.72
C ASN A 30 22.48 -15.81 -0.75
N LEU A 31 21.65 -14.84 -1.16
CA LEU A 31 21.21 -14.71 -2.54
C LEU A 31 22.37 -14.33 -3.47
N ILE A 32 23.22 -13.39 -3.03
CA ILE A 32 24.43 -12.98 -3.77
C ILE A 32 25.40 -14.16 -3.89
N GLN A 33 25.65 -14.90 -2.81
CA GLN A 33 26.55 -16.05 -2.78
C GLN A 33 26.06 -17.21 -3.63
N LYS A 34 24.74 -17.40 -3.72
CA LYS A 34 24.14 -18.39 -4.62
C LYS A 34 24.45 -18.09 -6.08
N ASP A 35 24.43 -16.82 -6.47
CA ASP A 35 24.75 -16.39 -7.84
C ASP A 35 26.27 -16.24 -8.07
N ASN A 36 27.04 -15.88 -7.02
CA ASN A 36 28.47 -15.62 -7.06
C ASN A 36 29.20 -16.26 -5.85
N PRO A 37 29.70 -17.50 -5.98
CA PRO A 37 30.31 -18.24 -4.87
C PRO A 37 31.57 -17.60 -4.27
N HIS A 38 32.23 -16.69 -5.00
CA HIS A 38 33.44 -16.00 -4.57
C HIS A 38 33.18 -14.78 -3.67
N PHE A 39 31.91 -14.37 -3.53
CA PHE A 39 31.55 -13.18 -2.76
C PHE A 39 31.47 -13.48 -1.26
N SER A 40 32.29 -12.80 -0.46
CA SER A 40 32.41 -13.05 0.99
C SER A 40 32.13 -11.79 1.82
N HIS A 41 32.13 -11.92 3.14
CA HIS A 41 31.90 -10.83 4.08
C HIS A 41 32.94 -9.70 3.99
N ASP A 42 34.13 -9.95 3.44
CA ASP A 42 35.18 -8.93 3.24
C ASP A 42 35.10 -8.23 1.86
N SER A 43 34.18 -8.64 0.99
CA SER A 43 34.01 -8.07 -0.34
C SER A 43 33.28 -6.72 -0.32
N PHE A 44 33.52 -5.91 -1.36
CA PHE A 44 32.86 -4.62 -1.57
C PHE A 44 32.02 -4.62 -2.84
N LEU A 45 30.91 -3.90 -2.80
CA LEU A 45 29.99 -3.74 -3.93
C LEU A 45 29.42 -2.31 -3.94
N SER A 46 28.80 -1.94 -5.06
CA SER A 46 28.12 -0.65 -5.20
C SER A 46 26.71 -0.65 -4.57
N VAL A 47 26.22 0.54 -4.21
CA VAL A 47 24.82 0.77 -3.79
C VAL A 47 23.84 0.27 -4.86
N SER A 48 24.11 0.53 -6.14
CA SER A 48 23.24 0.13 -7.25
C SER A 48 23.15 -1.39 -7.41
N GLU A 49 24.27 -2.10 -7.27
CA GLU A 49 24.27 -3.57 -7.27
C GLU A 49 23.52 -4.12 -6.07
N LEU A 50 23.73 -3.55 -4.87
CA LEU A 50 22.99 -3.95 -3.69
C LEU A 50 21.48 -3.75 -3.86
N ASN A 51 21.07 -2.64 -4.46
CA ASN A 51 19.66 -2.35 -4.72
C ASN A 51 19.05 -3.33 -5.73
N HIS A 52 19.82 -3.78 -6.74
CA HIS A 52 19.39 -4.85 -7.64
C HIS A 52 19.10 -6.16 -6.89
N TYR A 53 20.01 -6.59 -6.01
CA TYR A 53 19.84 -7.81 -5.24
C TYR A 53 18.76 -7.70 -4.15
N LYS A 54 18.56 -6.52 -3.55
CA LYS A 54 17.41 -6.23 -2.68
C LYS A 54 16.08 -6.40 -3.43
N GLY A 55 15.97 -5.80 -4.61
CA GLY A 55 14.80 -5.94 -5.47
C GLY A 55 14.56 -7.40 -5.86
N LYS A 56 15.61 -8.12 -6.24
CA LYS A 56 15.51 -9.56 -6.54
C LYS A 56 15.04 -10.39 -5.34
N ALA A 57 15.57 -10.14 -4.14
CA ALA A 57 15.16 -10.86 -2.93
C ALA A 57 13.69 -10.62 -2.55
N ILE A 58 13.22 -9.37 -2.64
CA ILE A 58 11.81 -9.03 -2.39
C ILE A 58 10.92 -9.64 -3.48
N SER A 59 11.33 -9.56 -4.75
CA SER A 59 10.64 -10.18 -5.88
C SER A 59 10.49 -11.69 -5.69
N ASP A 60 11.56 -12.39 -5.34
CA ASP A 60 11.56 -13.84 -5.10
C ASP A 60 10.61 -14.22 -3.96
N TYR A 61 10.49 -13.37 -2.93
CA TYR A 61 9.52 -13.57 -1.87
C TYR A 61 8.08 -13.38 -2.37
N LEU A 62 7.80 -12.27 -3.04
CA LEU A 62 6.46 -11.96 -3.54
C LEU A 62 5.97 -13.03 -4.53
N VAL A 63 6.85 -13.53 -5.40
CA VAL A 63 6.58 -14.66 -6.31
C VAL A 63 6.24 -15.95 -5.57
N ARG A 64 6.86 -16.21 -4.40
CA ARG A 64 6.53 -17.41 -3.61
C ARG A 64 5.17 -17.34 -2.93
N GLU A 65 4.75 -16.15 -2.49
CA GLU A 65 3.46 -15.94 -1.82
C GLU A 65 2.30 -15.81 -2.82
N VAL A 66 2.49 -14.99 -3.87
CA VAL A 66 1.42 -14.58 -4.80
C VAL A 66 1.47 -15.35 -6.13
N GLY A 67 2.57 -16.05 -6.42
CA GLY A 67 2.80 -16.75 -7.68
C GLY A 67 3.38 -15.83 -8.75
N GLU A 68 2.56 -14.99 -9.38
CA GLU A 68 2.99 -14.03 -10.39
C GLU A 68 2.82 -12.59 -9.92
N LEU A 69 3.78 -11.72 -10.23
CA LEU A 69 3.73 -10.30 -9.86
C LEU A 69 2.84 -9.53 -10.83
N SER A 70 1.75 -8.97 -10.33
CA SER A 70 0.95 -7.97 -11.03
C SER A 70 1.66 -6.60 -11.00
N GLU A 71 1.11 -5.64 -11.73
CA GLU A 71 1.65 -4.29 -11.85
C GLU A 71 1.65 -3.55 -10.49
N LEU A 72 0.75 -3.93 -9.58
CA LEU A 72 0.68 -3.36 -8.23
C LEU A 72 1.90 -3.79 -7.39
N GLU A 73 2.23 -5.09 -7.36
CA GLU A 73 3.37 -5.58 -6.60
C GLU A 73 4.69 -5.07 -7.19
N LYS A 74 4.80 -4.96 -8.53
CA LYS A 74 5.96 -4.32 -9.18
C LYS A 74 6.12 -2.86 -8.76
N THR A 75 5.01 -2.12 -8.65
CA THR A 75 5.02 -0.72 -8.18
C THR A 75 5.51 -0.64 -6.74
N VAL A 76 5.00 -1.52 -5.86
CA VAL A 76 5.47 -1.59 -4.47
C VAL A 76 6.95 -1.96 -4.39
N LEU A 77 7.41 -2.94 -5.19
CA LEU A 77 8.80 -3.38 -5.25
C LEU A 77 9.76 -2.23 -5.60
N THR A 78 9.42 -1.42 -6.61
CA THR A 78 10.23 -0.25 -6.98
C THR A 78 10.25 0.78 -5.87
N SER A 79 9.10 1.04 -5.23
CA SER A 79 9.01 2.00 -4.11
C SER A 79 9.84 1.57 -2.88
N MET A 80 9.99 0.26 -2.65
CA MET A 80 10.78 -0.30 -1.55
C MET A 80 12.28 -0.24 -1.84
N THR A 81 12.67 -0.33 -3.11
CA THR A 81 14.08 -0.26 -3.53
C THR A 81 14.62 1.17 -3.44
N ASP A 82 13.80 2.17 -3.78
CA ASP A 82 14.21 3.57 -3.84
C ASP A 82 14.15 4.30 -2.48
N ASN A 83 13.67 3.66 -1.41
CA ASN A 83 13.39 4.28 -0.10
C ASN A 83 12.52 5.56 -0.18
N THR A 84 11.76 5.73 -1.26
CA THR A 84 10.86 6.87 -1.44
C THR A 84 9.56 6.66 -0.66
N THR A 85 8.97 7.73 -0.15
CA THR A 85 7.63 7.70 0.45
C THR A 85 6.65 7.20 -0.61
N LEU A 86 5.93 6.11 -0.31
CA LEU A 86 4.98 5.52 -1.26
C LEU A 86 3.82 6.48 -1.57
N SER A 87 3.49 7.36 -0.62
CA SER A 87 2.48 8.43 -0.79
C SER A 87 2.77 9.32 -2.01
N ASP A 88 4.03 9.67 -2.27
CA ASP A 88 4.38 10.59 -3.37
C ASP A 88 4.09 9.99 -4.76
N LYS A 89 4.15 8.66 -4.91
CA LYS A 89 3.80 7.96 -6.16
C LYS A 89 2.31 7.63 -6.27
N ILE A 90 1.60 7.46 -5.14
CA ILE A 90 0.17 7.15 -5.12
C ILE A 90 -0.70 8.39 -5.34
N ASP A 91 -0.27 9.55 -4.84
CA ASP A 91 -1.04 10.80 -4.92
C ASP A 91 -0.80 11.56 -6.25
N GLY A 92 0.24 11.20 -7.00
CA GLY A 92 0.70 11.94 -8.18
C GLY A 92 -0.12 11.77 -9.47
N ASP A 93 -0.95 10.73 -9.59
CA ASP A 93 -1.53 10.33 -10.89
C ASP A 93 -3.06 10.56 -11.03
N ASP A 94 -3.79 10.88 -9.94
CA ASP A 94 -5.25 10.89 -9.95
C ASP A 94 -5.90 12.28 -9.80
N GLN A 95 -5.41 13.28 -10.54
CA GLN A 95 -6.27 14.41 -10.88
C GLN A 95 -7.26 14.00 -11.97
N GLN A 96 -8.20 13.11 -11.63
CA GLN A 96 -9.34 12.80 -12.49
C GLN A 96 -10.12 14.10 -12.72
N THR A 97 -9.97 14.66 -13.92
CA THR A 97 -10.71 15.84 -14.36
C THR A 97 -12.16 15.43 -14.61
N PHE A 98 -13.00 15.52 -13.57
CA PHE A 98 -14.42 15.19 -13.69
C PHE A 98 -15.08 16.00 -14.81
N THR A 99 -15.74 15.30 -15.73
CA THR A 99 -16.56 15.96 -16.74
C THR A 99 -17.75 16.68 -16.09
N ILE A 100 -18.28 17.71 -16.76
CA ILE A 100 -19.42 18.49 -16.24
C ILE A 100 -20.62 17.58 -15.94
N GLY A 101 -20.87 16.58 -16.79
CA GLY A 101 -21.93 15.59 -16.59
C GLY A 101 -21.74 14.75 -15.34
N GLN A 102 -20.51 14.30 -15.06
CA GLN A 102 -20.18 13.56 -13.84
C GLN A 102 -20.40 14.41 -12.58
N ARG A 103 -20.07 15.71 -12.61
CA ARG A 103 -20.31 16.61 -11.47
C ARG A 103 -21.80 16.85 -11.20
N ILE A 104 -22.62 16.89 -12.25
CA ILE A 104 -24.07 17.08 -12.13
C ILE A 104 -24.72 15.81 -11.60
N ALA A 105 -24.36 14.63 -12.14
CA ALA A 105 -24.88 13.35 -11.69
C ALA A 105 -24.68 13.14 -10.17
N ASP A 106 -23.54 13.59 -9.63
CA ASP A 106 -23.23 13.48 -8.20
C ASP A 106 -24.10 14.32 -7.32
N LYS A 107 -24.30 15.58 -7.74
CA LYS A 107 -25.17 16.49 -7.03
C LYS A 107 -26.60 15.96 -7.07
N VAL A 108 -27.04 15.38 -8.18
CA VAL A 108 -28.37 14.78 -8.30
C VAL A 108 -28.49 13.53 -7.43
N ALA A 109 -27.50 12.62 -7.42
CA ALA A 109 -27.52 11.41 -6.61
C ALA A 109 -27.47 11.72 -5.10
N SER A 110 -26.58 12.64 -4.69
CA SER A 110 -26.48 13.06 -3.28
C SER A 110 -27.71 13.84 -2.80
N PHE A 111 -28.35 14.63 -3.67
CA PHE A 111 -29.59 15.32 -3.34
C PHE A 111 -30.78 14.36 -3.29
N GLY A 112 -30.92 13.48 -4.28
CA GLY A 112 -31.99 12.49 -4.37
C GLY A 112 -31.98 11.47 -3.22
N GLY A 113 -30.80 11.18 -2.64
CA GLY A 113 -30.65 10.34 -1.46
C GLY A 113 -30.86 11.05 -0.11
N SER A 114 -31.18 12.34 -0.09
CA SER A 114 -31.30 13.11 1.15
C SER A 114 -32.69 12.98 1.80
N TRP A 115 -32.72 12.83 3.12
CA TRP A 115 -33.97 12.93 3.91
C TRP A 115 -34.74 14.24 3.67
N LYS A 116 -34.04 15.35 3.40
CA LYS A 116 -34.69 16.64 3.09
C LYS A 116 -35.45 16.60 1.77
N PHE A 117 -34.93 15.90 0.77
CA PHE A 117 -35.59 15.74 -0.53
C PHE A 117 -36.86 14.89 -0.39
N ILE A 118 -36.77 13.76 0.31
CA ILE A 118 -37.91 12.86 0.56
C ILE A 118 -39.06 13.61 1.24
N ILE A 119 -38.77 14.39 2.29
CA ILE A 119 -39.77 15.16 3.02
C ILE A 119 -40.37 16.28 2.14
N SER A 120 -39.53 17.05 1.44
CA SER A 120 -40.01 18.12 0.55
C SER A 120 -40.88 17.59 -0.58
N PHE A 121 -40.54 16.43 -1.13
CA PHE A 121 -41.29 15.78 -2.21
C PHE A 121 -42.64 15.26 -1.70
N GLY A 122 -42.69 14.69 -0.49
CA GLY A 122 -43.94 14.30 0.16
C GLY A 122 -44.86 15.50 0.44
N VAL A 123 -44.32 16.63 0.90
CA VAL A 123 -45.07 17.88 1.10
C VAL A 123 -45.60 18.41 -0.24
N PHE A 124 -44.81 18.38 -1.30
CA PHE A 124 -45.25 18.79 -2.64
C PHE A 124 -46.43 17.96 -3.13
N ILE A 125 -46.36 16.62 -3.01
CA ILE A 125 -47.47 15.72 -3.37
C ILE A 125 -48.72 16.04 -2.54
N PHE A 126 -48.56 16.24 -1.23
CA PHE A 126 -49.68 16.59 -0.35
C PHE A 126 -50.36 17.90 -0.78
N ILE A 127 -49.58 18.96 -1.02
CA ILE A 127 -50.10 20.24 -1.50
C ILE A 127 -50.81 20.08 -2.86
N TRP A 128 -50.23 19.31 -3.78
CA TRP A 128 -50.84 19.06 -5.10
C TRP A 128 -52.21 18.40 -4.99
N ILE A 129 -52.33 17.37 -4.14
CA ILE A 129 -53.57 16.66 -3.88
C ILE A 129 -54.59 17.60 -3.21
N THR A 130 -54.19 18.31 -2.15
CA THR A 130 -55.08 19.24 -1.42
C THR A 130 -55.57 20.38 -2.32
N ALA A 131 -54.71 20.95 -3.17
CA ALA A 131 -55.09 22.00 -4.11
C ALA A 131 -56.10 21.52 -5.15
N ASN A 132 -55.91 20.34 -5.75
CA ASN A 132 -56.83 19.80 -6.75
C ASN A 132 -58.19 19.39 -6.15
N ILE A 133 -58.22 18.92 -4.89
CA ILE A 133 -59.47 18.56 -4.21
C ILE A 133 -60.25 19.80 -3.75
N LEU A 134 -59.60 20.74 -3.06
CA LEU A 134 -60.28 21.86 -2.40
C LEU A 134 -60.61 23.02 -3.33
N TRP A 135 -59.77 23.31 -4.33
CA TRP A 135 -59.91 24.53 -5.13
C TRP A 135 -60.90 24.39 -6.29
N LEU A 136 -61.14 23.16 -6.82
CA LEU A 136 -61.92 22.98 -8.06
C LEU A 136 -63.06 21.94 -8.00
N PHE A 137 -63.47 21.42 -6.84
CA PHE A 137 -64.59 20.46 -6.72
C PHE A 137 -64.52 19.33 -7.77
N ASN A 138 -63.32 18.76 -7.98
CA ASN A 138 -63.10 17.68 -8.95
C ASN A 138 -63.30 18.05 -10.46
N LYS A 139 -63.36 19.35 -10.81
CA LYS A 139 -63.18 19.89 -12.18
C LYS A 139 -61.80 20.50 -12.41
N GLY A 140 -60.83 20.09 -11.57
CA GLY A 140 -59.47 20.58 -11.49
C GLY A 140 -58.61 20.30 -12.73
N PHE A 141 -57.38 20.82 -12.69
CA PHE A 141 -56.32 20.52 -13.65
C PHE A 141 -55.91 19.04 -13.62
N ASP A 142 -55.98 18.38 -12.46
CA ASP A 142 -55.72 16.93 -12.29
C ASP A 142 -56.76 16.32 -11.33
N PRO A 143 -57.99 15.99 -11.82
CA PRO A 143 -59.03 15.39 -10.99
C PRO A 143 -58.69 13.96 -10.58
N TYR A 144 -59.29 13.48 -9.49
CA TYR A 144 -59.15 12.09 -9.06
C TYR A 144 -59.50 11.15 -10.23
N PRO A 145 -58.60 10.24 -10.68
CA PRO A 145 -57.51 9.57 -9.93
C PRO A 145 -56.07 10.13 -10.10
N PHE A 146 -55.90 11.41 -10.44
CA PHE A 146 -54.59 12.10 -10.58
C PHE A 146 -53.66 11.53 -11.67
N ILE A 147 -54.14 11.47 -12.91
CA ILE A 147 -53.40 10.87 -14.03
C ILE A 147 -52.12 11.65 -14.38
N LEU A 148 -52.12 12.98 -14.23
CA LEU A 148 -50.96 13.81 -14.55
C LEU A 148 -49.86 13.65 -13.51
N LEU A 149 -50.23 13.66 -12.22
CA LEU A 149 -49.29 13.37 -11.14
C LEU A 149 -48.68 11.98 -11.32
N ASN A 150 -49.49 10.97 -11.65
CA ASN A 150 -49.00 9.62 -11.89
C ASN A 150 -48.01 9.57 -13.08
N LEU A 151 -48.32 10.26 -14.17
CA LEU A 151 -47.43 10.34 -15.34
C LEU A 151 -46.07 10.97 -14.97
N ILE A 152 -46.08 12.08 -14.23
CA ILE A 152 -44.86 12.76 -13.79
C ILE A 152 -44.04 11.87 -12.86
N LEU A 153 -44.67 11.22 -11.88
CA LEU A 153 -44.00 10.31 -10.95
C LEU A 153 -43.37 9.11 -11.68
N SER A 154 -44.09 8.53 -12.64
CA SER A 154 -43.60 7.42 -13.46
C SER A 154 -42.40 7.83 -14.31
N CYS A 155 -42.45 9.00 -14.94
CA CYS A 155 -41.32 9.54 -15.71
C CYS A 155 -40.11 9.82 -14.81
N LEU A 156 -40.32 10.39 -13.62
CA LEU A 156 -39.27 10.65 -12.65
C LEU A 156 -38.62 9.35 -12.17
N ALA A 157 -39.42 8.34 -11.82
CA ALA A 157 -38.92 7.03 -11.40
C ALA A 157 -38.11 6.32 -12.52
N ALA A 158 -38.57 6.41 -13.77
CA ALA A 158 -37.86 5.85 -14.91
C ALA A 158 -36.47 6.48 -15.12
N LEU A 159 -36.34 7.79 -14.89
CA LEU A 159 -35.05 8.50 -14.95
C LEU A 159 -34.16 8.27 -13.71
N GLN A 160 -34.74 7.90 -12.56
CA GLN A 160 -33.99 7.67 -11.33
C GLN A 160 -33.08 6.44 -11.41
N ALA A 161 -33.55 5.32 -11.94
CA ALA A 161 -32.79 4.06 -11.97
C ALA A 161 -31.42 4.19 -12.68
N PRO A 162 -31.33 4.77 -13.89
CA PRO A 162 -30.05 4.99 -14.58
C PRO A 162 -29.14 5.97 -13.85
N VAL A 163 -29.68 7.03 -13.25
CA VAL A 163 -28.89 8.00 -12.48
C VAL A 163 -28.28 7.36 -11.23
N ILE A 164 -29.06 6.53 -10.53
CA ILE A 164 -28.59 5.75 -9.38
C ILE A 164 -27.49 4.79 -9.83
N MET A 165 -27.70 4.05 -10.92
CA MET A 165 -26.73 3.09 -11.45
C MET A 165 -25.42 3.78 -11.90
N MET A 166 -25.51 4.96 -12.53
CA MET A 166 -24.33 5.76 -12.88
C MET A 166 -23.56 6.22 -11.63
N SER A 167 -24.27 6.61 -10.58
CA SER A 167 -23.64 6.97 -9.31
C SER A 167 -22.99 5.75 -8.63
N GLN A 168 -23.63 4.58 -8.69
CA GLN A 168 -23.13 3.32 -8.12
C GLN A 168 -21.87 2.82 -8.84
N ASN A 169 -21.90 2.66 -10.16
CA ASN A 169 -20.75 2.20 -10.95
C ASN A 169 -19.49 3.01 -10.67
N ARG A 170 -19.67 4.30 -10.44
CA ARG A 170 -18.57 5.23 -10.17
C ARG A 170 -18.12 5.21 -8.71
N GLN A 171 -19.03 4.98 -7.77
CA GLN A 171 -18.66 4.71 -6.39
C GLN A 171 -17.85 3.41 -6.30
N GLU A 172 -18.26 2.37 -7.01
CA GLU A 172 -17.53 1.11 -7.13
C GLU A 172 -16.14 1.29 -7.76
N GLU A 173 -16.02 2.15 -8.79
CA GLU A 173 -14.71 2.46 -9.37
C GLU A 173 -13.77 3.14 -8.37
N LYS A 174 -14.27 4.10 -7.58
CA LYS A 174 -13.51 4.76 -6.51
C LYS A 174 -13.14 3.79 -5.40
N ASP A 175 -14.07 2.92 -5.01
CA ASP A 175 -13.84 1.93 -3.95
C ASP A 175 -12.84 0.86 -4.41
N ARG A 176 -12.88 0.47 -5.70
CA ARG A 176 -11.87 -0.40 -6.31
C ARG A 176 -10.49 0.26 -6.32
N ASP A 177 -10.39 1.53 -6.69
CA ASP A 177 -9.12 2.27 -6.66
C ASP A 177 -8.56 2.39 -5.24
N ARG A 178 -9.41 2.80 -4.27
CA ARG A 178 -9.05 2.82 -2.85
C ARG A 178 -8.56 1.45 -2.37
N SER A 179 -9.25 0.38 -2.73
CA SER A 179 -8.86 -0.97 -2.34
C SER A 179 -7.49 -1.38 -2.90
N LYS A 180 -7.16 -0.96 -4.12
CA LYS A 180 -5.81 -1.17 -4.70
C LYS A 180 -4.75 -0.39 -3.92
N LYS A 181 -5.02 0.87 -3.60
CA LYS A 181 -4.10 1.72 -2.82
C LYS A 181 -3.87 1.15 -1.43
N ASP A 182 -4.93 0.76 -0.74
CA ASP A 182 -4.88 0.12 0.57
C ASP A 182 -4.07 -1.19 0.54
N TYR A 183 -4.29 -2.02 -0.48
CA TYR A 183 -3.50 -3.24 -0.71
C TYR A 183 -2.00 -2.92 -0.87
N MET A 184 -1.63 -1.95 -1.70
CA MET A 184 -0.22 -1.58 -1.90
C MET A 184 0.44 -1.04 -0.63
N ILE A 185 -0.29 -0.23 0.16
CA ILE A 185 0.21 0.29 1.44
C ILE A 185 0.41 -0.86 2.43
N ASN A 186 -0.53 -1.80 2.50
CA ASN A 186 -0.44 -2.95 3.39
C ASN A 186 0.74 -3.85 3.00
N LEU A 187 0.89 -4.15 1.71
CA LEU A 187 2.00 -4.95 1.19
C LEU A 187 3.36 -4.28 1.48
N LYS A 188 3.47 -2.96 1.28
CA LYS A 188 4.69 -2.23 1.63
C LYS A 188 4.99 -2.32 3.14
N SER A 189 3.97 -2.15 3.97
CA SER A 189 4.11 -2.23 5.43
C SER A 189 4.58 -3.62 5.87
N GLU A 190 4.05 -4.69 5.27
CA GLU A 190 4.49 -6.06 5.52
C GLU A 190 5.96 -6.26 5.18
N LEU A 191 6.38 -5.80 4.00
CA LEU A 191 7.79 -5.86 3.57
C LEU A 191 8.71 -5.06 4.48
N GLU A 192 8.29 -3.89 4.95
CA GLU A 192 9.03 -3.06 5.91
C GLU A 192 9.16 -3.73 7.29
N ILE A 193 8.07 -4.33 7.79
CA ILE A 193 8.08 -5.09 9.05
C ILE A 193 9.03 -6.28 8.95
N ARG A 194 8.96 -7.04 7.86
CA ARG A 194 9.88 -8.16 7.65
C ARG A 194 11.33 -7.70 7.59
N SER A 195 11.54 -6.59 6.92
CA SER A 195 12.84 -5.93 6.79
C SER A 195 13.40 -5.46 8.15
N LEU A 196 12.54 -5.01 9.06
CA LEU A 196 12.90 -4.74 10.45
C LEU A 196 13.19 -6.02 11.23
N HIS A 197 12.39 -7.07 11.05
CA HIS A 197 12.57 -8.36 11.70
C HIS A 197 13.97 -8.94 11.43
N GLU A 198 14.40 -8.94 10.16
CA GLU A 198 15.75 -9.40 9.79
C GLU A 198 16.87 -8.58 10.46
N LYS A 199 16.68 -7.27 10.64
CA LYS A 199 17.66 -6.42 11.34
C LYS A 199 17.71 -6.74 12.83
N VAL A 200 16.55 -7.00 13.44
CA VAL A 200 16.45 -7.39 14.84
C VAL A 200 17.12 -8.74 15.06
N ASP A 201 16.87 -9.72 14.19
CA ASP A 201 17.52 -11.03 14.25
C ASP A 201 19.05 -10.93 14.13
N HIS A 202 19.54 -10.09 13.22
CA HIS A 202 20.98 -9.83 13.08
C HIS A 202 21.56 -9.24 14.38
N PHE A 203 20.91 -8.20 14.93
CA PHE A 203 21.37 -7.57 16.15
C PHE A 203 21.36 -8.53 17.34
N ILE A 204 20.32 -9.37 17.46
CA ILE A 204 20.24 -10.40 18.51
C ILE A 204 21.39 -11.40 18.37
N MET A 205 21.70 -11.85 17.15
CA MET A 205 22.81 -12.78 16.90
C MET A 205 24.16 -12.18 17.30
N ASP A 206 24.42 -10.92 16.95
CA ASP A 206 25.65 -10.20 17.32
C ASP A 206 25.78 -10.11 18.85
N GLN A 207 24.71 -9.72 19.54
CA GLN A 207 24.68 -9.64 21.01
C GLN A 207 24.89 -11.01 21.68
N GLN A 208 24.36 -12.09 21.10
CA GLN A 208 24.60 -13.45 21.60
C GLN A 208 26.07 -13.86 21.46
N GLN A 209 26.74 -13.51 20.36
CA GLN A 209 28.17 -13.79 20.19
C GLN A 209 29.03 -13.03 21.21
N GLU A 210 28.75 -11.74 21.43
CA GLU A 210 29.45 -10.94 22.44
C GLU A 210 29.27 -11.54 23.86
N LEU A 211 28.06 -12.00 24.20
CA LEU A 211 27.79 -12.66 25.47
C LEU A 211 28.58 -13.97 25.62
N LEU A 212 28.64 -14.79 24.57
CA LEU A 212 29.42 -16.03 24.57
C LEU A 212 30.92 -15.78 24.72
N GLU A 213 31.45 -14.73 24.07
CA GLU A 213 32.85 -14.34 24.19
C GLU A 213 33.16 -13.87 25.62
N MET A 214 32.30 -13.05 26.21
CA MET A 214 32.43 -12.66 27.62
C MET A 214 32.40 -13.86 28.57
N GLN A 215 31.48 -14.82 28.36
CA GLN A 215 31.43 -16.04 29.17
C GLN A 215 32.69 -16.90 29.01
N LYS A 216 33.20 -17.04 27.79
CA LYS A 216 34.44 -17.77 27.52
C LYS A 216 35.63 -17.13 28.25
N ASN A 217 35.74 -15.81 28.18
CA ASN A 217 36.79 -15.06 28.89
C ASN A 217 36.69 -15.24 30.41
N GLN A 218 35.47 -15.28 30.97
CA GLN A 218 35.26 -15.57 32.40
C GLN A 218 35.68 -16.98 32.79
N ILE A 219 35.38 -17.99 31.96
CA ILE A 219 35.79 -19.38 32.19
C ILE A 219 37.32 -19.51 32.12
N GLU A 220 37.97 -18.84 31.17
CA GLU A 220 39.43 -18.83 31.04
C GLU A 220 40.09 -18.21 32.28
N LEU A 221 39.58 -17.07 32.75
CA LEU A 221 40.04 -16.44 33.98
C LEU A 221 39.88 -17.36 35.20
N LEU A 222 38.74 -18.05 35.33
CA LEU A 222 38.49 -19.02 36.41
C LEU A 222 39.49 -20.18 36.35
N ASN A 223 39.77 -20.72 35.17
CA ASN A 223 40.73 -21.80 34.98
C ASN A 223 42.15 -21.37 35.34
N ASP A 224 42.54 -20.14 34.98
CA ASP A 224 43.83 -19.58 35.34
C ASP A 224 43.98 -19.35 36.85
N ILE A 225 42.92 -18.90 37.52
CA ILE A 225 42.88 -18.78 38.99
C ILE A 225 43.03 -20.17 39.63
N LEU A 226 42.28 -21.17 39.16
CA LEU A 226 42.37 -22.55 39.64
C LEU A 226 43.80 -23.10 39.52
N LYS A 227 44.44 -22.95 38.36
CA LYS A 227 45.84 -23.37 38.15
C LYS A 227 46.79 -22.69 39.13
N ARG A 228 46.64 -21.38 39.37
CA ARG A 228 47.49 -20.64 40.33
C ARG A 228 47.29 -21.10 41.77
N VAL A 229 46.08 -21.52 42.13
CA VAL A 229 45.78 -22.07 43.47
C VAL A 229 46.38 -23.47 43.63
N GLU A 230 46.30 -24.33 42.61
CA GLU A 230 46.93 -25.67 42.65
C GLU A 230 48.45 -25.61 42.75
N ILE A 231 49.11 -24.68 42.06
CA ILE A 231 50.58 -24.52 42.09
C ILE A 231 51.09 -24.01 43.47
N LYS A 232 50.22 -23.39 44.28
CA LYS A 232 50.57 -22.85 45.60
C LYS A 232 50.42 -23.85 46.75
N LYS A 233 49.97 -25.09 46.46
CA LYS A 233 49.77 -26.17 47.42
C LYS A 233 50.90 -27.18 47.32
#